data_AF-A0A0Q4K550-F1
#
_entry.id   AF-A0A0Q4K550-F1
#
_cell.length_a   1.000
_cell.length_b   1.000
_cell.length_c   1.000
_cell.angle_alpha   90.00
_cell.angle_beta   90.00
_cell.angle_gamma   90.00
#
_symmetry.space_group_name_H-M   'P 1'
#
loop_
_entity.id
_entity.type
_entity.pdbx_description
1 polymer ?
#
loop_
_entity_poly.entity_id
_entity_poly.type
_entity_poly.pdbx_seq_one_letter_code
_entity_poly.pdbx_strand_id
1 'polypeptide(L)'
;MVIAFLLVIALALRAVSGLAYFIGHPVLIAVHQHRPLELVSLGLMYAAGVELAYMLFTPGPDEAIAPVILGLSSTILLIVSDGSENWKDAIIVPLLTASVAGLFLVRERYEKQSEKIKAREAKLKLREQRSEQHGVDAPVFDSIGPESAYP
;
A
#
# COMPACT_ATOMS: atom_id res chain seq x y z
N MET A 1 -1.76 13.16 31.40
CA MET A 1 -0.42 13.50 30.87
C MET A 1 -0.43 13.66 29.34
N VAL A 2 -1.00 12.73 28.58
CA VAL A 2 -1.08 12.80 27.10
C VAL A 2 -1.82 14.05 26.58
N ILE A 3 -2.94 14.42 27.22
CA ILE A 3 -3.75 15.58 26.82
C ILE A 3 -2.98 16.90 26.99
N ALA A 4 -2.23 17.04 28.09
CA ALA A 4 -1.40 18.22 28.34
C ALA A 4 -0.26 18.34 27.31
N PHE A 5 0.33 17.21 26.90
CA PHE A 5 1.38 17.17 25.89
C PHE A 5 0.86 17.60 24.50
N LEU A 6 -0.33 17.14 24.11
CA LEU A 6 -0.99 17.56 22.88
C LEU A 6 -1.31 19.06 22.88
N LEU A 7 -1.73 19.61 24.04
CA LEU A 7 -2.02 21.03 24.18
C LEU A 7 -0.76 21.90 24.05
N VAL A 8 0.36 21.46 24.62
CA VAL A 8 1.66 22.16 24.51
C VAL A 8 2.16 22.14 23.07
N ILE A 9 2.02 21.02 22.37
CA ILE A 9 2.38 20.92 20.94
C ILE A 9 1.50 21.85 20.10
N ALA A 10 0.18 21.86 20.33
CA ALA A 10 -0.74 22.74 19.62
C ALA A 10 -0.42 24.23 19.85
N LEU A 11 -0.07 24.60 21.08
CA LEU A 11 0.33 25.97 21.43
C LEU A 11 1.65 26.36 20.77
N ALA A 12 2.65 25.46 20.77
CA ALA A 12 3.94 25.67 20.13
C ALA A 12 3.78 25.86 18.60
N LEU A 13 2.97 25.03 17.95
CA LEU A 13 2.66 25.17 16.53
C LEU A 13 1.98 26.51 16.22
N ARG A 14 1.03 26.95 17.07
CA ARG A 14 0.37 28.25 16.89
C ARG A 14 1.32 29.43 17.07
N ALA A 15 2.26 29.35 18.02
CA ALA A 15 3.27 30.37 18.23
C ALA A 15 4.28 30.46 17.08
N VAL A 16 4.74 29.30 16.57
CA VAL A 16 5.65 29.23 15.42
C VAL A 16 4.98 29.78 14.17
N SER A 17 3.71 29.43 13.92
CA SER A 17 2.94 29.98 12.78
C SER A 17 2.74 31.49 12.89
N GLY A 18 2.49 32.02 14.10
CA GLY A 18 2.36 33.47 14.34
C GLY A 18 3.68 34.23 14.13
N LEU A 19 4.80 33.65 14.55
CA LEU A 19 6.13 34.23 14.36
C LEU A 19 6.56 34.19 12.89
N ALA A 20 6.24 33.11 12.18
CA ALA A 20 6.47 32.95 10.75
C ALA A 20 5.68 33.98 9.91
N TYR A 21 4.46 34.33 10.34
CA TYR A 21 3.65 35.41 9.74
C TYR A 21 4.29 36.79 9.96
N PHE A 22 4.86 37.03 11.15
CA PHE A 22 5.54 38.29 11.49
C PHE A 22 6.84 38.52 10.71
N ILE A 23 7.55 37.44 10.35
CA ILE A 23 8.82 37.48 9.61
C ILE A 23 8.61 37.73 8.09
N GLY A 24 7.37 37.67 7.60
CA GLY A 24 7.06 38.08 6.22
C GLY A 24 7.70 37.18 5.15
N HIS A 25 7.88 35.89 5.43
CA HIS A 25 8.47 34.98 4.44
C HIS A 25 7.51 34.80 3.25
N PRO A 26 7.91 35.15 2.01
CA PRO A 26 7.02 35.14 0.85
C PRO A 26 6.45 33.74 0.54
N VAL A 27 7.19 32.69 0.88
CA VAL A 27 6.75 31.29 0.79
C VAL A 27 5.63 30.97 1.77
N LEU A 28 5.71 31.48 3.01
CA LEU A 28 4.72 31.21 4.05
C LEU A 28 3.42 32.01 3.81
N ILE A 29 3.54 33.22 3.24
CA ILE A 29 2.38 34.03 2.82
C ILE A 29 1.68 33.38 1.61
N ALA A 30 2.45 32.86 0.64
CA ALA A 30 1.90 32.12 -0.50
C ALA A 30 1.22 30.80 -0.08
N VAL A 31 1.80 30.07 0.87
CA VAL A 31 1.23 28.83 1.44
C VAL A 31 0.02 29.10 2.35
N HIS A 32 -0.07 30.29 2.97
CA HIS A 32 -1.26 30.66 3.73
C HIS A 32 -2.43 31.07 2.82
N GLN A 33 -2.15 31.62 1.63
CA GLN A 33 -3.17 32.03 0.66
C GLN A 33 -3.64 30.90 -0.27
N HIS A 34 -2.88 29.81 -0.39
CA HIS A 34 -3.26 28.64 -1.18
C HIS A 34 -3.51 27.47 -0.25
N ARG A 35 -4.73 26.90 -0.30
CA ARG A 35 -5.14 25.73 0.49
C ARG A 35 -4.06 24.64 0.36
N PRO A 36 -3.21 24.42 1.39
CA PRO A 36 -2.00 23.61 1.22
C PRO A 36 -2.33 22.15 0.93
N LEU A 37 -3.49 21.69 1.41
CA LEU A 37 -4.07 20.38 1.09
C LEU A 37 -4.40 20.22 -0.40
N GLU A 38 -4.83 21.28 -1.06
CA GLU A 38 -5.13 21.32 -2.50
C GLU A 38 -3.84 21.15 -3.30
N LEU A 39 -2.79 21.89 -2.92
CA LEU A 39 -1.48 21.80 -3.59
C LEU A 39 -0.87 20.40 -3.46
N VAL A 40 -0.94 19.82 -2.25
CA VAL A 40 -0.42 18.47 -1.98
C VAL A 40 -1.23 17.42 -2.72
N SER A 41 -2.56 17.54 -2.76
CA SER A 41 -3.41 16.59 -3.48
C SER A 41 -3.16 16.60 -4.98
N LEU A 42 -3.01 17.76 -5.61
CA LEU A 42 -2.62 17.86 -7.02
C LEU A 42 -1.26 17.22 -7.28
N GLY A 43 -0.25 17.50 -6.44
CA GLY A 43 1.08 16.89 -6.55
C GLY A 43 1.06 15.37 -6.46
N LEU A 44 0.30 14.81 -5.52
CA LEU A 44 0.12 13.36 -5.37
C LEU A 44 -0.61 12.74 -6.58
N MET A 45 -1.58 13.46 -7.16
CA MET A 45 -2.31 13.00 -8.34
C MET A 45 -1.41 12.92 -9.58
N TYR A 46 -0.52 13.90 -9.77
CA TYR A 46 0.49 13.86 -10.82
C TYR A 46 1.50 12.72 -10.60
N ALA A 47 1.97 12.53 -9.36
CA ALA A 47 2.88 11.43 -9.03
C ALA A 47 2.26 10.07 -9.33
N ALA A 48 1.00 9.86 -8.91
CA ALA A 48 0.24 8.65 -9.23
C ALA A 48 0.10 8.42 -10.74
N GLY A 49 -0.18 9.49 -11.52
CA GLY A 49 -0.28 9.41 -12.97
C GLY A 49 1.04 9.01 -13.64
N VAL A 50 2.17 9.54 -13.17
CA VAL A 50 3.51 9.18 -13.68
C VAL A 50 3.85 7.72 -13.34
N GLU A 51 3.57 7.27 -12.12
CA GLU A 51 3.79 5.87 -11.73
C GLU A 51 2.90 4.91 -12.54
N LEU A 52 1.63 5.24 -12.77
CA LEU A 52 0.73 4.49 -13.65
C LEU A 52 1.24 4.44 -15.08
N ALA A 53 1.73 5.58 -15.60
CA ALA A 53 2.31 5.65 -16.93
C ALA A 53 3.59 4.82 -17.04
N TYR A 54 4.41 4.78 -16.00
CA TYR A 54 5.60 3.94 -15.93
C TYR A 54 5.24 2.45 -15.93
N MET A 55 4.19 2.05 -15.20
CA MET A 55 3.71 0.66 -15.14
C MET A 55 3.09 0.14 -16.44
N LEU A 56 2.72 1.01 -17.40
CA LEU A 56 2.40 0.57 -18.77
C LEU A 56 3.60 -0.05 -19.50
N PHE A 57 4.82 0.23 -19.04
CA PHE A 57 6.07 -0.21 -19.66
C PHE A 57 6.91 -1.14 -18.77
N THR A 58 6.49 -1.41 -17.53
CA THR A 58 7.22 -2.25 -16.54
C THR A 58 6.28 -3.31 -15.92
N PRO A 59 6.74 -4.25 -15.05
CA PRO A 59 6.02 -5.50 -14.85
C PRO A 59 4.72 -5.35 -14.04
N GLY A 60 3.79 -6.26 -14.31
CA GLY A 60 2.71 -6.65 -13.41
C GLY A 60 1.51 -5.70 -13.30
N PRO A 61 0.32 -6.03 -13.87
CA PRO A 61 -0.92 -5.30 -13.56
C PRO A 61 -1.27 -5.32 -12.06
N ASP A 62 -0.67 -6.20 -11.28
CA ASP A 62 -0.76 -6.26 -9.82
C ASP A 62 0.04 -5.13 -9.12
N GLU A 63 1.03 -4.53 -9.77
CA GLU A 63 1.78 -3.38 -9.24
C GLU A 63 0.99 -2.06 -9.40
N ALA A 64 0.13 -1.97 -10.43
CA ALA A 64 -0.71 -0.80 -10.73
C ALA A 64 -1.70 -0.43 -9.62
N ILE A 65 -1.96 -1.36 -8.70
CA ILE A 65 -2.86 -1.12 -7.57
C ILE A 65 -2.32 -0.01 -6.65
N ALA A 66 -1.00 0.06 -6.45
CA ALA A 66 -0.39 1.06 -5.57
C ALA A 66 -0.59 2.51 -6.06
N PRO A 67 -0.22 2.88 -7.31
CA PRO A 67 -0.46 4.22 -7.82
C PRO A 67 -1.96 4.54 -7.98
N VAL A 68 -2.81 3.55 -8.23
CA VAL A 68 -4.28 3.75 -8.22
C VAL A 68 -4.78 4.16 -6.83
N ILE A 69 -4.31 3.50 -5.77
CA ILE A 69 -4.67 3.87 -4.39
C ILE A 69 -4.13 5.27 -4.05
N LEU A 70 -2.94 5.63 -4.54
CA LEU A 70 -2.38 6.97 -4.36
C LEU A 70 -3.25 8.03 -5.04
N GLY A 71 -3.67 7.80 -6.29
CA GLY A 71 -4.54 8.70 -7.04
C GLY A 71 -5.95 8.83 -6.42
N LEU A 72 -6.50 7.75 -5.87
CA LEU A 72 -7.77 7.80 -5.13
C LEU A 72 -7.61 8.60 -3.82
N SER A 73 -6.54 8.35 -3.08
CA SER A 73 -6.24 9.07 -1.83
C SER A 73 -6.02 10.56 -2.07
N SER A 74 -5.34 10.93 -3.17
CA SER A 74 -5.12 12.32 -3.54
C SER A 74 -6.42 13.01 -3.97
N THR A 75 -7.28 12.33 -4.73
CA THR A 75 -8.61 12.85 -5.11
C THR A 75 -9.46 13.14 -3.88
N ILE A 76 -9.46 12.25 -2.90
CA ILE A 76 -10.15 12.44 -1.63
C ILE A 76 -9.59 13.64 -0.87
N LEU A 77 -8.26 13.77 -0.82
CA LEU A 77 -7.60 14.90 -0.19
C LEU A 77 -7.96 16.24 -0.87
N LEU A 78 -8.11 16.24 -2.20
CA LEU A 78 -8.55 17.39 -2.98
C LEU A 78 -9.98 17.81 -2.60
N ILE A 79 -10.90 16.84 -2.54
CA ILE A 79 -12.30 17.07 -2.11
C ILE A 79 -12.35 17.65 -0.69
N VAL A 80 -11.53 17.13 0.22
CA VAL A 80 -11.44 17.64 1.60
C VAL A 80 -10.83 19.06 1.65
N SER A 81 -9.93 19.38 0.73
CA SER A 81 -9.28 20.71 0.68
C SER A 81 -10.25 21.85 0.33
N ASP A 82 -11.32 21.55 -0.42
CA ASP A 82 -12.33 22.51 -0.85
C ASP A 82 -13.49 22.70 0.15
N GLY A 83 -13.43 22.02 1.31
CA GLY A 83 -14.52 21.99 2.29
C GLY A 83 -15.03 23.39 2.69
N SER A 84 -16.33 23.60 2.50
CA SER A 84 -17.05 24.79 2.98
C SER A 84 -17.11 24.79 4.51
N GLU A 85 -17.16 25.97 5.15
CA GLU A 85 -17.26 26.14 6.62
C GLU A 85 -18.57 25.58 7.24
N ASN A 86 -19.37 24.81 6.49
CA ASN A 86 -20.58 24.19 7.01
C ASN A 86 -20.26 22.92 7.79
N TRP A 87 -20.52 22.94 9.10
CA TRP A 87 -20.39 21.79 10.00
C TRP A 87 -21.19 20.54 9.58
N LYS A 88 -22.17 20.68 8.68
CA LYS A 88 -22.93 19.54 8.12
C LYS A 88 -22.11 18.73 7.11
N ASP A 89 -21.19 19.38 6.38
CA ASP A 89 -20.31 18.71 5.40
C ASP A 89 -19.09 18.07 6.06
N ALA A 90 -18.83 18.40 7.34
CA ALA A 90 -17.73 17.83 8.12
C ALA A 90 -17.84 16.30 8.26
N ILE A 91 -19.02 15.70 8.03
CA ILE A 91 -19.22 14.24 8.07
C ILE A 91 -18.64 13.53 6.83
N ILE A 92 -18.42 14.25 5.73
CA ILE A 92 -17.86 13.71 4.49
C ILE A 92 -16.38 13.33 4.70
N VAL A 93 -15.63 14.14 5.45
CA VAL A 93 -14.21 13.92 5.74
C VAL A 93 -13.95 12.57 6.45
N PRO A 94 -14.59 12.24 7.59
CA PRO A 94 -14.39 10.94 8.24
C PRO A 94 -14.96 9.78 7.40
N LEU A 95 -16.02 9.99 6.62
CA LEU A 95 -16.57 8.96 5.73
C LEU A 95 -15.60 8.61 4.59
N LEU A 96 -15.01 9.62 3.95
CA LEU A 96 -13.97 9.44 2.95
C LEU A 96 -12.70 8.83 3.56
N THR A 97 -12.31 9.26 4.75
CA THR A 97 -11.16 8.68 5.49
C THR A 97 -11.41 7.21 5.81
N ALA A 98 -12.62 6.84 6.26
CA ALA A 98 -13.01 5.47 6.51
C ALA A 98 -13.03 4.62 5.23
N SER A 99 -13.39 5.22 4.10
CA SER A 99 -13.34 4.55 2.78
C SER A 99 -11.90 4.20 2.38
N VAL A 100 -10.95 5.13 2.54
CA VAL A 100 -9.51 4.86 2.29
C VAL A 100 -8.97 3.79 3.23
N ALA A 101 -9.31 3.87 4.52
CA ALA A 101 -8.94 2.84 5.49
C ALA A 101 -9.50 1.46 5.11
N GLY A 102 -10.74 1.41 4.61
CA GLY A 102 -11.36 0.20 4.08
C GLY A 102 -10.60 -0.37 2.87
N LEU A 103 -10.20 0.49 1.93
CA LEU A 103 -9.36 0.12 0.78
C LEU A 103 -8.02 -0.49 1.21
N PHE A 104 -7.40 0.07 2.26
CA PHE A 104 -6.14 -0.44 2.80
C PHE A 104 -6.31 -1.84 3.43
N LEU A 105 -7.40 -2.07 4.15
CA LEU A 105 -7.73 -3.38 4.72
C LEU A 105 -8.00 -4.44 3.64
N VAL A 106 -8.69 -4.06 2.56
CA VAL A 106 -8.91 -4.94 1.42
C VAL A 106 -7.58 -5.31 0.76
N ARG A 107 -6.71 -4.31 0.51
CA ARG A 107 -5.36 -4.54 -0.03
C ARG A 107 -4.57 -5.53 0.82
N GLU A 108 -4.53 -5.34 2.13
CA GLU A 108 -3.78 -6.23 3.04
C GLU A 108 -4.26 -7.69 2.95
N ARG A 109 -5.58 -7.89 2.79
CA ARG A 109 -6.13 -9.24 2.58
C ARG A 109 -5.72 -9.84 1.24
N TYR A 110 -5.69 -9.06 0.17
CA TYR A 110 -5.28 -9.53 -1.15
C TYR A 110 -3.80 -9.93 -1.19
N GLU A 111 -2.92 -9.12 -0.58
CA GLU A 111 -1.48 -9.44 -0.50
C GLU A 111 -1.23 -10.75 0.26
N LYS A 112 -1.88 -10.93 1.42
CA LYS A 112 -1.79 -12.18 2.20
C LYS A 112 -2.28 -13.42 1.44
N GLN A 113 -3.25 -13.26 0.55
CA GLN A 113 -3.72 -14.37 -0.30
C GLN A 113 -2.69 -14.70 -1.39
N SER A 114 -2.13 -13.68 -2.04
CA SER A 114 -1.10 -13.85 -3.07
C SER A 114 0.15 -14.55 -2.54
N GLU A 115 0.61 -14.19 -1.33
CA GLU A 115 1.78 -14.80 -0.70
C GLU A 115 1.57 -16.29 -0.40
N LYS A 116 0.39 -16.67 0.11
CA LYS A 116 0.06 -18.07 0.39
C LYS A 116 0.04 -18.94 -0.87
N ILE A 117 -0.45 -18.39 -1.98
CA ILE A 117 -0.49 -19.08 -3.27
C ILE A 117 0.94 -19.32 -3.76
N LYS A 118 1.78 -18.28 -3.80
CA LYS A 118 3.19 -18.38 -4.20
C LYS A 118 3.97 -19.36 -3.31
N ALA A 119 3.73 -19.35 -1.99
CA ALA A 119 4.35 -20.28 -1.05
C ALA A 119 3.91 -21.74 -1.29
N ARG A 120 2.67 -21.97 -1.73
CA ARG A 120 2.17 -23.30 -2.07
C ARG A 120 2.79 -23.82 -3.37
N GLU A 121 2.90 -22.95 -4.38
CA GLU A 121 3.57 -23.26 -5.66
C GLU A 121 5.07 -23.55 -5.47
N ALA A 122 5.77 -22.76 -4.66
CA ALA A 122 7.18 -23.00 -4.35
C ALA A 122 7.39 -24.37 -3.66
N LYS A 123 6.50 -24.74 -2.73
CA LYS A 123 6.52 -26.07 -2.09
C LYS A 123 6.23 -27.21 -3.06
N LEU A 124 5.37 -26.99 -4.05
CA LEU A 124 5.07 -27.98 -5.09
C LEU A 124 6.28 -28.20 -6.01
N LYS A 125 6.91 -27.13 -6.49
CA LYS A 125 8.13 -27.23 -7.32
C LYS A 125 9.27 -27.93 -6.59
N LEU A 126 9.45 -27.65 -5.29
CA LEU A 126 10.43 -28.34 -4.45
C LEU A 126 10.12 -29.84 -4.29
N ARG A 127 8.84 -30.22 -4.25
CA ARG A 127 8.42 -31.63 -4.19
C ARG A 127 8.66 -32.34 -5.51
N GLU A 128 8.36 -31.70 -6.64
CA GLU A 128 8.62 -32.21 -7.98
C GLU A 128 10.12 -32.42 -8.21
N GLN A 129 10.95 -31.42 -7.90
CA GLN A 129 12.41 -31.54 -7.96
C GLN A 129 12.94 -32.64 -7.05
N ARG A 130 12.40 -32.79 -5.83
CA ARG A 130 12.80 -33.87 -4.93
C ARG A 130 12.37 -35.24 -5.47
N SER A 131 11.21 -35.38 -6.11
CA SER A 131 10.78 -36.64 -6.72
C SER A 131 11.58 -37.00 -7.96
N GLU A 132 11.98 -36.02 -8.78
CA GLU A 132 12.87 -36.25 -9.92
C GLU A 132 14.28 -36.66 -9.46
N GLN A 133 14.77 -36.08 -8.37
CA GLN A 133 16.08 -36.39 -7.82
C GLN A 133 16.13 -37.71 -7.04
N HIS A 134 15.04 -38.16 -6.41
CA HIS A 134 14.95 -39.48 -5.75
C HIS A 134 14.48 -40.62 -6.67
N GLY A 135 13.94 -40.33 -7.85
CA GLY A 135 13.56 -41.34 -8.85
C GLY A 135 14.75 -42.03 -9.54
N VAL A 136 15.97 -41.52 -9.37
CA VAL A 136 17.21 -42.10 -9.92
C VAL A 136 17.84 -43.13 -8.96
N ASP A 137 17.50 -43.08 -7.66
CA ASP A 137 18.13 -43.89 -6.61
C ASP A 137 17.22 -44.99 -6.05
N ALA A 138 16.04 -45.23 -6.65
CA ALA A 138 15.25 -46.40 -6.27
C ALA A 138 16.07 -47.65 -6.61
N PRO A 139 16.42 -48.52 -5.64
CA PRO A 139 17.03 -49.79 -5.98
C PRO A 139 16.06 -50.51 -6.89
N VAL A 140 16.46 -50.73 -8.14
CA VAL A 140 15.89 -51.75 -9.00
C VAL A 140 16.12 -53.05 -8.24
N PHE A 141 15.15 -53.42 -7.40
CA PHE A 141 15.05 -54.76 -6.87
C PHE A 141 14.77 -55.63 -8.10
N ASP A 142 15.87 -56.07 -8.70
CA ASP A 142 15.90 -57.13 -9.68
C ASP A 142 15.16 -58.30 -9.03
N SER A 143 13.95 -58.52 -9.51
CA SER A 143 13.12 -59.65 -9.12
C SER A 143 13.81 -60.89 -9.65
N ILE A 144 14.80 -61.39 -8.89
CA ILE A 144 15.35 -62.72 -9.07
C ILE A 144 14.17 -63.67 -8.91
N GLY A 145 13.77 -64.23 -10.05
CA GLY A 145 12.61 -65.09 -10.19
C GLY A 145 12.73 -66.34 -9.30
N PRO A 146 11.58 -66.99 -9.01
CA PRO A 146 11.58 -68.24 -8.24
C PRO A 146 12.26 -69.33 -9.08
N GLU A 147 13.54 -69.57 -8.81
CA GLU A 147 14.25 -70.73 -9.32
C GLU A 147 13.62 -71.97 -8.67
N SER A 148 12.98 -72.75 -9.53
CA SER A 148 12.24 -73.97 -9.25
C SER A 148 13.10 -75.00 -8.54
N ALA A 149 12.86 -75.21 -7.25
CA ALA A 149 13.22 -76.44 -6.56
C ALA A 149 12.08 -77.46 -6.75
N TYR A 150 12.31 -78.47 -7.59
CA TYR A 150 11.57 -79.74 -7.54
C TYR A 150 12.54 -80.85 -7.08
N PRO A 151 12.04 -81.84 -6.30
CA PRO A 151 12.83 -82.93 -5.70
C PRO A 151 13.24 -84.03 -6.68
#